data_AF-A0A645EKQ5-F1
#
_entry.id   AF-A0A645EKQ5-F1
#
_cell.length_a   1.000
_cell.length_b   1.000
_cell.length_c   1.000
_cell.angle_alpha   90.00
_cell.angle_beta   90.00
_cell.angle_gamma   90.00
#
_symmetry.space_group_name_H-M   'P 1'
#
loop_
_entity.id
_entity.type
_entity.pdbx_description
1 polymer ?
#
loop_
_entity_poly.entity_id
_entity_poly.type
_entity_poly.pdbx_seq_one_letter_code
_entity_poly.pdbx_strand_id
1 'polypeptide(L)'
;MRSGLDIAKSIALGASVASAALPFVGPSLEGKESVVNVLSCMLEEFKAAMFLCGCSDIQALHNAPVVVTGWTREYLEQRGFNIKDLSLPKNAL
;
A
#
# COMPACT_ATOMS: atom_id res chain seq x y z
N MET A 1 -7.98 0.68 -4.49
CA MET A 1 -7.67 0.37 -3.08
C MET A 1 -8.93 -0.07 -2.38
N ARG A 2 -8.89 -1.24 -1.73
CA ARG A 2 -10.03 -1.91 -1.09
C ARG A 2 -9.72 -2.37 0.35
N SER A 3 -8.44 -2.44 0.73
CA SER A 3 -7.98 -2.92 2.05
C SER A 3 -6.79 -2.11 2.57
N GLY A 4 -6.42 -2.31 3.83
CA GLY A 4 -5.19 -1.78 4.42
C GLY A 4 -3.91 -2.33 3.80
N LEU A 5 -3.95 -3.56 3.25
CA LEU A 5 -2.84 -4.11 2.48
C LEU A 5 -2.61 -3.34 1.18
N ASP A 6 -3.67 -2.87 0.51
CA ASP A 6 -3.52 -2.01 -0.66
C ASP A 6 -2.88 -0.66 -0.29
N ILE A 7 -3.21 -0.10 0.89
CA ILE A 7 -2.57 1.11 1.43
C ILE A 7 -1.08 0.85 1.59
N ALA A 8 -0.71 -0.23 2.26
CA ALA A 8 0.69 -0.56 2.51
C ALA A 8 1.50 -0.73 1.22
N LYS A 9 0.97 -1.48 0.25
CA LYS A 9 1.60 -1.66 -1.07
C LYS A 9 1.79 -0.34 -1.80
N SER A 10 0.79 0.55 -1.77
CA SER A 10 0.87 1.84 -2.47
C SER A 10 2.00 2.70 -1.91
N ILE A 11 2.11 2.79 -0.58
CA ILE A 11 3.17 3.53 0.09
C ILE A 11 4.54 2.90 -0.19
N ALA A 12 4.68 1.59 -0.05
CA ALA A 12 5.94 0.89 -0.28
C ALA A 12 6.42 0.98 -1.75
N LEU A 13 5.49 1.06 -2.71
CA LEU A 13 5.79 1.30 -4.13
C LEU A 13 6.16 2.76 -4.44
N GLY A 14 6.13 3.65 -3.45
CA GLY A 14 6.64 5.02 -3.58
C GLY A 14 5.60 6.13 -3.43
N ALA A 15 4.33 5.82 -3.17
CA ALA A 15 3.30 6.86 -2.98
C ALA A 15 3.50 7.62 -1.66
N SER A 16 3.26 8.92 -1.67
CA SER A 16 3.24 9.75 -0.44
C SER A 16 1.87 9.71 0.26
N VAL A 17 0.81 9.43 -0.48
CA VAL A 17 -0.58 9.38 -0.01
C VAL A 17 -1.31 8.26 -0.76
N ALA A 18 -2.23 7.61 -0.08
CA ALA A 18 -3.10 6.59 -0.66
C ALA A 18 -4.56 6.94 -0.37
N SER A 19 -5.46 6.77 -1.34
CA SER A 19 -6.86 7.20 -1.23
C SER A 19 -7.84 6.16 -1.78
N ALA A 20 -9.05 6.16 -1.22
CA ALA A 20 -10.15 5.32 -1.66
C ALA A 20 -11.44 6.16 -1.71
N ALA A 21 -12.31 5.85 -2.67
CA ALA A 21 -13.62 6.50 -2.81
C ALA A 21 -14.74 5.46 -2.83
N LEU A 22 -14.73 4.58 -3.85
CA LEU A 22 -15.77 3.57 -4.05
C LEU A 22 -16.05 2.67 -2.83
N PRO A 23 -15.07 2.21 -2.03
CA PRO A 23 -15.35 1.41 -0.83
C PRO A 23 -16.22 2.10 0.21
N PHE A 24 -16.28 3.44 0.21
CA PHE A 24 -17.07 4.20 1.17
C PHE A 24 -18.48 4.52 0.67
N VAL A 25 -18.76 4.36 -0.63
CA VAL A 25 -20.06 4.71 -1.22
C VAL A 25 -21.17 3.83 -0.66
N GLY A 26 -21.03 2.50 -0.68
CA GLY A 26 -22.02 1.60 -0.10
C GLY A 26 -22.29 1.87 1.39
N PRO A 27 -21.25 1.84 2.24
CA PRO A 27 -21.37 2.17 3.66
C PRO A 27 -21.99 3.55 3.94
N SER A 28 -21.76 4.55 3.07
CA SER A 28 -22.35 5.87 3.25
C SER A 28 -23.88 5.88 3.14
N LEU A 29 -24.47 4.91 2.43
CA LEU A 29 -25.92 4.75 2.33
C LEU A 29 -26.54 4.15 3.61
N GLU A 30 -25.74 3.44 4.41
CA GLU A 30 -26.16 2.84 5.69
C GLU A 30 -25.98 3.82 6.86
N GLY A 31 -25.11 4.80 6.71
CA GLY A 31 -24.88 5.88 7.67
C GLY A 31 -23.41 6.08 8.01
N LYS A 32 -23.13 7.17 8.74
CA LYS A 32 -21.77 7.57 9.13
C LYS A 32 -20.97 6.45 9.79
N GLU A 33 -21.62 5.68 10.67
CA GLU A 33 -20.94 4.65 11.46
C GLU A 33 -20.45 3.48 10.61
N SER A 34 -21.19 3.10 9.57
CA SER A 34 -20.75 2.06 8.62
C SER A 34 -19.49 2.52 7.87
N VAL A 35 -19.40 3.79 7.46
CA VAL A 35 -18.19 4.35 6.85
C VAL A 35 -17.00 4.33 7.82
N VAL A 36 -17.23 4.73 9.08
CA VAL A 36 -16.20 4.72 10.12
C VAL A 36 -15.69 3.31 10.37
N ASN A 37 -16.57 2.31 10.37
CA ASN A 37 -16.18 0.91 10.54
C ASN A 37 -15.28 0.42 9.40
N VAL A 38 -15.63 0.69 8.14
CA VAL A 38 -14.79 0.33 6.99
C VAL A 38 -13.43 1.02 7.06
N LEU A 39 -13.40 2.32 7.37
CA LEU A 39 -12.16 3.08 7.50
C LEU A 39 -11.28 2.54 8.65
N SER A 40 -11.90 2.16 9.77
CA SER A 40 -11.20 1.59 10.93
C SER A 40 -10.61 0.21 10.60
N CYS A 41 -11.36 -0.65 9.91
CA CYS A 41 -10.86 -1.94 9.43
C CYS A 41 -9.65 -1.76 8.49
N MET A 42 -9.75 -0.86 7.50
CA MET A 42 -8.63 -0.57 6.60
C MET A 42 -7.40 -0.03 7.35
N LEU A 43 -7.60 0.77 8.40
CA LEU A 43 -6.52 1.28 9.22
C LEU A 43 -5.82 0.17 10.04
N GLU A 44 -6.58 -0.74 10.64
CA GLU A 44 -6.00 -1.86 11.40
C GLU A 44 -5.28 -2.86 10.49
N GLU A 45 -5.83 -3.17 9.31
CA GLU A 45 -5.15 -3.96 8.29
C GLU A 45 -3.83 -3.31 7.83
N PHE A 46 -3.81 -1.98 7.67
CA PHE A 46 -2.62 -1.23 7.30
C PHE A 46 -1.55 -1.32 8.39
N LYS A 47 -1.91 -1.12 9.66
CA LYS A 47 -1.00 -1.30 10.81
C LYS A 47 -0.49 -2.74 10.91
N ALA A 48 -1.34 -3.72 10.67
CA ALA A 48 -0.94 -5.13 10.67
C ALA A 48 0.09 -5.42 9.55
N ALA A 49 -0.12 -4.89 8.35
CA ALA A 49 0.85 -5.00 7.25
C ALA A 49 2.19 -4.34 7.62
N MET A 50 2.17 -3.12 8.19
CA MET A 50 3.38 -2.46 8.68
C MET A 50 4.13 -3.29 9.73
N PHE A 51 3.41 -3.85 10.70
CA PHE A 51 3.98 -4.71 11.74
C PHE A 51 4.67 -5.94 11.16
N LEU A 52 4.00 -6.66 10.24
CA LEU A 52 4.54 -7.85 9.59
C LEU A 52 5.77 -7.54 8.71
N CYS A 53 5.87 -6.31 8.20
CA CYS A 53 7.02 -5.83 7.44
C CYS A 53 8.10 -5.18 8.33
N GLY A 54 7.95 -5.16 9.66
CA GLY A 54 8.92 -4.55 10.57
C GLY A 54 9.06 -3.02 10.42
N CYS A 55 8.01 -2.35 9.94
CA CYS A 55 8.01 -0.91 9.68
C CYS A 55 7.34 -0.16 10.84
N SER A 56 8.11 0.62 11.60
CA SER A 56 7.61 1.41 12.73
C SER A 56 6.83 2.66 12.33
N ASP A 57 7.06 3.16 11.11
CA ASP A 57 6.47 4.38 10.60
C ASP A 57 6.32 4.34 9.06
N ILE A 58 5.67 5.37 8.51
CA ILE A 58 5.36 5.46 7.08
C ILE A 58 6.64 5.58 6.23
N GLN A 59 7.69 6.23 6.74
CA GLN A 59 8.96 6.36 6.02
C GLN A 59 9.70 5.02 5.95
N ALA A 60 9.69 4.24 7.03
CA ALA A 60 10.20 2.88 7.02
C ALA A 60 9.47 2.03 5.98
N LEU A 61 8.13 2.14 5.90
CA LEU A 61 7.35 1.42 4.91
C LEU A 61 7.63 1.88 3.47
N HIS A 62 7.76 3.19 3.24
CA HIS A 62 8.09 3.74 1.91
C HIS A 62 9.44 3.25 1.40
N ASN A 63 10.39 3.00 2.29
CA ASN A 63 11.72 2.49 1.97
C ASN A 63 11.84 0.95 2.04
N ALA A 64 10.74 0.26 2.37
CA ALA A 64 10.75 -1.20 2.49
C ALA A 64 11.02 -1.85 1.12
N PRO A 65 11.86 -2.89 1.06
CA PRO A 65 12.07 -3.65 -0.16
C PRO A 65 10.78 -4.38 -0.57
N VAL A 66 10.42 -4.28 -1.85
CA VAL A 66 9.23 -4.92 -2.43
C VAL A 66 9.58 -5.77 -3.64
N VAL A 67 8.87 -6.88 -3.81
CA VAL A 67 9.03 -7.76 -4.96
C VAL A 67 7.82 -7.59 -5.88
N VAL A 68 8.06 -7.16 -7.11
CA VAL A 68 7.03 -7.04 -8.16
C VAL A 68 7.14 -8.24 -9.11
N THR A 69 6.02 -8.90 -9.37
CA THR A 69 5.97 -10.13 -10.18
C THR A 69 4.91 -10.05 -11.29
N GLY A 70 4.88 -11.08 -12.14
CA GLY A 70 3.87 -11.24 -13.20
C GLY A 70 3.86 -10.11 -14.22
N TRP A 71 2.67 -9.81 -14.74
CA TRP A 71 2.46 -8.79 -15.78
C TRP A 71 2.99 -7.41 -15.38
N THR A 72 2.86 -7.00 -14.10
CA THR A 72 3.36 -5.70 -13.64
C THR A 72 4.88 -5.60 -13.78
N ARG A 73 5.61 -6.70 -13.49
CA ARG A 73 7.06 -6.76 -13.68
C ARG A 73 7.42 -6.60 -15.16
N GLU A 74 6.78 -7.38 -16.03
CA GLU A 74 7.02 -7.35 -17.48
C GLU A 74 6.73 -5.96 -18.05
N TYR A 75 5.64 -5.32 -17.60
CA TYR A 75 5.29 -3.96 -18.00
C TYR A 75 6.35 -2.93 -17.56
N LEU A 76 6.81 -2.98 -16.32
CA LEU A 76 7.84 -2.06 -15.81
C LEU A 76 9.19 -2.24 -16.52
N GLU A 77 9.61 -3.48 -16.77
CA GLU A 77 10.84 -3.79 -17.52
C GLU A 77 10.78 -3.21 -18.94
N GLN A 78 9.65 -3.39 -19.64
CA GLN A 78 9.44 -2.82 -20.98
C GLN A 78 9.46 -1.28 -20.99
N ARG A 79 9.13 -0.63 -19.86
CA ARG A 79 9.15 0.82 -19.72
C ARG A 79 10.50 1.38 -19.24
N GLY A 80 11.52 0.53 -19.12
CA GLY A 80 12.88 0.91 -18.76
C GLY A 80 13.12 1.09 -17.26
N PHE A 81 12.20 0.60 -16.40
CA PHE A 81 12.42 0.60 -14.97
C PHE A 81 13.32 -0.58 -14.56
N ASN A 82 14.31 -0.31 -13.70
CA ASN A 82 15.11 -1.36 -13.10
C ASN A 82 14.39 -1.93 -11.87
N ILE A 83 13.81 -3.13 -12.01
CA ILE A 83 13.03 -3.78 -10.94
C ILE A 83 13.86 -4.04 -9.67
N LYS A 84 15.20 -4.19 -9.81
CA LYS A 84 16.07 -4.45 -8.66
C LYS A 84 16.02 -3.31 -7.64
N ASP A 85 15.82 -2.08 -8.11
CA ASP A 85 15.75 -0.88 -7.27
C ASP A 85 14.56 -0.93 -6.30
N LEU A 86 13.51 -1.69 -6.64
CA LEU A 86 12.35 -1.90 -5.77
C LEU A 86 12.60 -3.02 -4.73
N SER A 87 13.39 -4.03 -5.09
CA SER A 87 13.65 -5.21 -4.24
C SER A 87 14.78 -5.05 -3.25
N LEU A 88 15.55 -3.96 -3.36
CA LEU A 88 16.67 -3.64 -2.48
C LEU A 88 16.30 -2.52 -1.52
N PRO A 89 16.93 -2.45 -0.32
CA PRO A 89 16.74 -1.31 0.57
C PRO A 89 17.20 -0.04 -0.13
N LYS A 90 16.36 1.01 -0.11
CA LYS A 90 16.70 2.30 -0.76
C LYS A 90 17.96 2.96 -0.18
N ASN A 91 18.36 2.59 1.04
CA ASN A 91 19.58 3.07 1.70
C ASN A 91 20.85 2.31 1.26
N ALA A 92 20.74 1.30 0.40
CA ALA A 92 21.85 0.49 -0.10
C ALA A 92 22.31 0.86 -1.52
N LEU A 93 21.73 1.92 -2.11
CA LEU A 93 22.02 2.43 -3.45
C LEU A 93 22.61 3.85 -3.40
#